data_AF-A0A7V3D765-F1
#
_entry.id   AF-A0A7V3D765-F1
#
_cell.length_a   1.000
_cell.length_b   1.000
_cell.length_c   1.000
_cell.angle_alpha   90.00
_cell.angle_beta   90.00
_cell.angle_gamma   90.00
#
_symmetry.space_group_name_H-M   'P 1'
#
loop_
_entity.id
_entity.type
_entity.pdbx_description
1 polymer ?
#
loop_
_entity_poly.entity_id
_entity_poly.type
_entity_poly.pdbx_seq_one_letter_code
_entity_poly.pdbx_strand_id
1 'polypeptide(L)'
;MVTKVDTANLQAEAARLRHTRHRTREVQVGNLAIGGDNPIWVQSMTTPDTHQVEETVAQIHRLEEAGCELVRVTVPKPEDASVLSEIKRR
;
A
#
# COMPACT_ATOMS: atom_id res chain seq x y z
N MET A 1 8.61 33.92 29.91
CA MET A 1 8.75 32.59 30.54
C MET A 1 8.70 31.55 29.44
N VAL A 2 9.85 31.15 28.89
CA VAL A 2 9.92 30.00 27.98
C VAL A 2 9.94 28.78 28.88
N THR A 3 8.85 28.01 28.88
CA THR A 3 8.80 26.73 29.59
C THR A 3 9.93 25.87 29.05
N LYS A 4 10.82 25.40 29.95
CA LYS A 4 11.85 24.43 29.59
C LYS A 4 11.12 23.20 29.05
N VAL A 5 11.21 22.98 27.75
CA VAL A 5 10.78 21.73 27.13
C VAL A 5 11.61 20.63 27.79
N ASP A 6 10.95 19.73 28.52
CA ASP A 6 11.61 18.60 29.15
C ASP A 6 12.01 17.59 28.07
N THR A 7 13.19 17.81 27.51
CA THR A 7 13.79 16.98 26.47
C THR A 7 13.98 15.53 26.91
N ALA A 8 14.09 15.25 28.22
CA ALA A 8 14.21 13.89 28.73
C ALA A 8 12.87 13.13 28.62
N ASN A 9 11.76 13.83 28.88
CA ASN A 9 10.42 13.25 28.76
C ASN A 9 10.06 12.99 27.28
N LEU A 10 10.45 13.88 26.36
CA LEU A 10 10.30 13.68 24.91
C LEU A 10 11.09 12.48 24.39
N GLN A 11 12.31 12.25 24.91
CA GLN A 11 13.13 11.11 24.52
C GLN A 11 12.54 9.77 25.00
N ALA A 12 11.96 9.75 26.22
CA ALA A 12 11.29 8.58 26.78
C ALA A 12 9.99 8.23 26.02
N GLU A 13 9.20 9.23 25.62
CA GLU A 13 8.01 9.03 24.78
C GLU A 13 8.37 8.55 23.37
N ALA A 14 9.38 9.15 22.74
CA ALA A 14 9.88 8.71 21.44
C ALA A 14 10.40 7.26 21.49
N ALA A 15 11.03 6.85 22.59
CA ALA A 15 11.46 5.46 22.79
C ALA A 15 10.29 4.49 22.97
N ARG A 16 9.21 4.90 23.66
CA ARG A 16 7.97 4.11 23.75
C ARG A 16 7.23 3.97 22.41
N LEU A 17 7.42 4.94 21.51
CA LEU A 17 6.89 4.92 20.14
C LEU A 17 7.78 4.18 19.13
N ARG A 18 8.94 3.64 19.55
CA ARG A 18 9.78 2.80 18.69
C ARG A 18 9.12 1.45 18.49
N HIS A 19 8.20 1.38 17.53
CA HIS A 19 7.61 0.13 17.11
C HIS A 19 8.59 -0.62 16.20
N THR A 20 9.16 -1.71 16.72
CA THR A 20 9.95 -2.65 15.92
C THR A 20 9.01 -3.53 15.11
N ARG A 21 9.22 -3.62 13.80
CA ARG A 21 8.41 -4.45 12.88
C ARG A 21 8.39 -5.91 13.38
N HIS A 22 7.20 -6.51 13.42
CA HIS A 22 7.05 -7.93 13.79
C HIS A 22 7.76 -8.84 12.78
N ARG A 23 8.49 -9.85 13.26
CA ARG A 23 9.14 -10.83 12.36
C ARG A 23 8.08 -11.74 11.75
N THR A 24 7.92 -11.64 10.44
CA THR A 24 6.94 -12.41 9.67
C THR A 24 7.64 -13.22 8.58
N ARG A 25 6.99 -14.31 8.14
CA ARG A 25 7.41 -15.04 6.93
C ARG A 25 7.30 -14.11 5.72
N GLU A 26 8.26 -14.19 4.82
CA GLU A 26 8.21 -13.49 3.52
C GLU A 26 7.25 -14.16 2.54
N VAL A 27 6.50 -13.36 1.78
CA VAL A 27 5.56 -13.79 0.75
C VAL A 27 5.79 -12.97 -0.51
N GLN A 28 5.82 -13.64 -1.65
CA GLN A 28 6.00 -13.00 -2.96
C GLN A 28 4.66 -12.55 -3.54
N VAL A 29 4.60 -11.30 -4.01
CA VAL A 29 3.47 -10.71 -4.75
C VAL A 29 4.02 -10.04 -6.00
N GLY A 30 3.87 -10.71 -7.15
CA GLY A 30 4.54 -10.27 -8.39
C GLY A 30 6.06 -10.32 -8.23
N ASN A 31 6.70 -9.17 -8.34
CA ASN A 31 8.14 -8.96 -8.14
C ASN A 31 8.50 -8.46 -6.73
N LEU A 32 7.52 -8.26 -5.84
CA LEU A 32 7.71 -7.74 -4.49
C LEU A 32 7.78 -8.85 -3.45
N ALA A 33 8.70 -8.72 -2.50
CA ALA A 33 8.78 -9.57 -1.30
C ALA A 33 8.19 -8.83 -0.09
N ILE A 34 7.08 -9.32 0.46
CA ILE A 34 6.39 -8.72 1.60
C ILE A 34 6.65 -9.57 2.85
N GLY A 35 7.13 -8.98 3.95
CA GLY A 35 7.36 -9.69 5.20
C GLY A 35 8.73 -9.40 5.79
N GLY A 36 9.33 -10.37 6.52
CA GLY A 36 10.72 -10.40 7.02
C GLY A 36 11.65 -9.39 6.34
N ASP A 37 12.44 -8.60 7.05
CA ASP A 37 13.39 -7.52 6.66
C ASP A 37 13.20 -6.64 5.39
N ASN A 38 12.19 -6.86 4.56
CA ASN A 38 11.81 -6.09 3.39
C ASN A 38 11.12 -4.77 3.82
N PRO A 39 11.13 -3.74 2.95
CA PRO A 39 10.48 -2.47 3.25
C PRO A 39 8.96 -2.63 3.43
N ILE A 40 8.34 -1.62 4.04
CA ILE A 40 6.88 -1.52 4.11
C ILE A 40 6.40 -0.98 2.76
N TRP A 41 5.82 -1.86 1.95
CA TRP A 41 5.26 -1.51 0.65
C TRP A 41 3.95 -0.74 0.78
N VAL A 42 3.79 0.30 -0.04
CA VAL A 42 2.59 1.14 -0.12
C VAL A 42 1.57 0.49 -1.04
N GLN A 43 0.38 0.25 -0.50
CA GLN A 43 -0.75 -0.29 -1.23
C GLN A 43 -1.90 0.71 -1.33
N SER A 44 -2.62 0.70 -2.45
CA SER A 44 -3.90 1.39 -2.62
C SER A 44 -4.94 0.48 -3.29
N MET A 45 -6.15 1.01 -3.50
CA MET A 45 -7.26 0.31 -4.14
C MET A 45 -7.95 1.23 -5.15
N THR A 46 -8.38 0.67 -6.28
CA THR A 46 -9.17 1.39 -7.27
C THR A 46 -10.60 1.66 -6.80
N THR A 47 -11.22 2.70 -7.35
CA THR A 47 -12.59 3.14 -7.05
C THR A 47 -13.61 2.98 -8.19
N PRO A 48 -13.25 3.05 -9.49
CA PRO A 48 -14.17 2.73 -10.58
C PRO A 48 -14.67 1.30 -10.50
N ASP A 49 -15.78 1.04 -11.18
CA ASP A 49 -16.23 -0.34 -11.41
C ASP A 49 -15.21 -1.06 -12.30
N THR A 50 -14.81 -2.25 -11.89
CA THR A 50 -13.69 -2.97 -12.52
C THR A 50 -13.93 -3.29 -13.99
N HIS A 51 -15.16 -3.61 -14.39
CA HIS A 51 -15.50 -3.81 -15.80
C HIS A 51 -15.33 -2.55 -16.67
N GLN A 52 -15.24 -1.36 -16.07
CA GLN A 52 -14.85 -0.12 -16.75
C GLN A 52 -13.31 -0.07 -16.88
N VAL A 53 -12.80 -0.83 -17.86
CA VAL A 53 -11.35 -1.08 -18.05
C VAL A 53 -10.54 0.21 -18.18
N GLU A 54 -10.99 1.14 -19.02
CA GLU A 54 -10.24 2.39 -19.29
C GLU A 54 -10.10 3.25 -18.03
N GLU A 55 -11.19 3.40 -17.28
CA GLU A 55 -11.18 4.18 -16.03
C GLU A 55 -10.31 3.52 -14.96
N THR A 56 -10.40 2.19 -14.85
CA THR A 56 -9.61 1.40 -13.91
C THR A 56 -8.12 1.51 -14.20
N VAL A 57 -7.71 1.32 -15.47
CA VAL A 57 -6.31 1.43 -15.90
C VAL A 57 -5.79 2.86 -15.72
N ALA A 58 -6.58 3.87 -16.12
CA ALA A 58 -6.19 5.26 -15.92
C ALA A 58 -5.97 5.59 -14.44
N GLN A 59 -6.77 5.03 -13.53
CA GLN A 59 -6.55 5.23 -12.10
C GLN A 59 -5.33 4.45 -11.59
N ILE A 60 -5.10 3.24 -12.06
CA ILE A 60 -3.90 2.46 -11.71
C ILE A 60 -2.64 3.27 -12.02
N HIS A 61 -2.53 3.87 -13.20
CA HIS A 61 -1.39 4.71 -13.54
C HIS A 61 -1.28 5.96 -12.67
N ARG A 62 -2.39 6.63 -12.31
CA ARG A 62 -2.34 7.75 -11.36
C ARG A 62 -1.86 7.33 -9.97
N LEU A 63 -2.21 6.12 -9.53
CA LEU A 63 -1.74 5.56 -8.26
C LEU A 63 -0.24 5.23 -8.34
N GLU A 64 0.21 4.64 -9.44
CA GLU A 64 1.62 4.36 -9.71
C GLU A 64 2.45 5.66 -9.71
N GLU A 65 2.00 6.70 -10.41
CA GLU A 65 2.63 8.04 -10.43
C GLU A 65 2.69 8.67 -9.03
N ALA A 66 1.72 8.37 -8.16
CA ALA A 66 1.71 8.82 -6.76
C ALA A 66 2.62 7.98 -5.83
N GLY A 67 3.31 6.96 -6.35
CA GLY A 67 4.21 6.09 -5.59
C GLY A 67 3.54 4.86 -4.98
N CYS A 68 2.38 4.44 -5.49
CA CYS A 68 1.75 3.19 -5.09
C CYS A 68 2.50 2.00 -5.69
N GLU A 69 2.86 1.02 -4.85
CA GLU A 69 3.66 -0.14 -5.25
C GLU A 69 2.78 -1.38 -5.47
N LEU A 70 1.60 -1.40 -4.86
CA LEU A 70 0.61 -2.47 -5.00
C LEU A 70 -0.81 -1.88 -5.14
N VAL A 71 -1.52 -2.23 -6.21
CA VAL A 71 -2.91 -1.80 -6.40
C VAL A 71 -3.87 -2.98 -6.27
N ARG A 72 -4.91 -2.82 -5.45
CA ARG A 72 -6.03 -3.76 -5.34
C ARG A 72 -7.18 -3.33 -6.23
N VAL A 73 -7.82 -4.31 -6.87
CA VAL A 73 -9.01 -4.13 -7.70
C VAL A 73 -10.16 -4.97 -7.12
N THR A 74 -11.38 -4.41 -7.10
CA THR A 74 -12.56 -5.06 -6.51
C THR A 74 -13.22 -6.00 -7.53
N VAL A 75 -13.59 -7.23 -7.15
CA VAL A 75 -14.17 -8.21 -8.09
C VAL A 75 -15.44 -8.84 -7.50
N PRO A 76 -16.54 -8.06 -7.38
CA PRO A 76 -17.77 -8.53 -6.77
C PRO A 76 -18.64 -9.37 -7.71
N LYS A 77 -18.52 -9.20 -9.03
CA LYS A 77 -19.37 -9.86 -10.02
C LYS A 77 -18.55 -10.62 -11.09
N PRO A 78 -19.16 -11.56 -11.83
CA PRO A 78 -18.49 -12.27 -12.92
C PRO A 78 -17.97 -11.37 -14.04
N GLU A 79 -18.68 -10.28 -14.35
CA GLU A 79 -18.28 -9.29 -15.37
C GLU A 79 -16.99 -8.54 -15.00
N ASP A 80 -16.72 -8.34 -13.70
CA ASP A 80 -15.48 -7.73 -13.24
C ASP A 80 -14.31 -8.72 -13.39
N ALA A 81 -14.56 -10.01 -13.17
CA ALA A 81 -13.56 -11.06 -13.29
C ALA A 81 -13.13 -11.29 -14.75
N SER A 82 -14.06 -11.17 -15.70
CA SER A 82 -13.79 -11.42 -17.12
C SER A 82 -12.81 -10.42 -17.74
N VAL A 83 -12.73 -9.19 -17.20
CA VAL A 83 -11.86 -8.13 -17.73
C VAL A 83 -10.48 -8.05 -17.07
N LEU A 84 -10.22 -8.78 -15.99
CA LEU A 84 -8.95 -8.67 -15.24
C LEU A 84 -7.71 -8.95 -16.10
N SER A 85 -7.83 -9.89 -17.05
CA SER A 85 -6.73 -10.23 -17.96
C SER A 85 -6.40 -9.08 -18.92
N GLU A 86 -7.40 -8.26 -19.26
CA GLU A 86 -7.19 -7.08 -20.08
C GLU A 86 -6.56 -5.94 -19.27
N ILE A 87 -7.04 -5.69 -18.05
CA ILE A 87 -6.46 -4.69 -17.15
C ILE A 87 -4.98 -5.00 -16.89
N LYS A 88 -4.64 -6.26 -16.57
CA LYS A 88 -3.25 -6.67 -16.30
C LYS A 88 -2.29 -6.52 -17.49
N ARG A 89 -2.81 -6.56 -18.72
CA ARG A 89 -2.00 -6.48 -19.94
C ARG A 89 -1.55 -5.05 -20.25
N ARG A 90 -2.29 -4.07 -19.73
CA ARG A 90 -2.08 -2.63 -19.94
C ARG A 90 -1.25 -2.08 -18.78
#